data_AF-A0A7M5TXW6-F1
#
_entry.id   AF-A0A7M5TXW6-F1
#
_cell.length_a   1.000
_cell.length_b   1.000
_cell.length_c   1.000
_cell.angle_alpha   90.00
_cell.angle_beta   90.00
_cell.angle_gamma   90.00
#
_symmetry.space_group_name_H-M   'P 1'
#
loop_
_entity.id
_entity.type
_entity.pdbx_description
1 polymer ?
#
loop_
_entity_poly.entity_id
_entity_poly.type
_entity_poly.pdbx_seq_one_letter_code
_entity_poly.pdbx_strand_id
1 'polypeptide(L)'
;LENTITFLFADHGNTYTGYASTLDGRHEQFNPHFFTIVPGNVVGKIGKSSMDALRRNRLRMVTLIDLHHTVKHLANTNYQNKGLLTEVPTNRTCSTVELSTPSYCICKGWRKTEQNKTLFWPFVEFAVGQLNNIISDASPKGRCKRLVPSGFESLSTILAGSNIDLSFDVLAKPGPGSSNAEDKFSFQILYQRKMKLKTFNTKLVSYSRISPYGGYKKCSDTKPNDLRLCICDLNLPSNKSAPKLLTPYNLLPARIDYVPTIKRKDFFSNESISIIQKEYLSLIKRDIYEKPNQKSRTSTTFEVVNYSSHRTYEVSINVIRLDNIKPMSDHKCKNTV
;
A
#
# COMPACT_ATOMS: atom_id res chain seq x y z
N LEU A 1 -19.39 15.43 -37.01
CA LEU A 1 -18.65 14.28 -36.42
C LEU A 1 -18.15 13.26 -37.46
N GLU A 2 -18.51 13.37 -38.74
CA GLU A 2 -18.18 12.33 -39.75
C GLU A 2 -16.68 12.09 -39.97
N ASN A 3 -15.82 13.06 -39.67
CA ASN A 3 -14.36 12.95 -39.80
C ASN A 3 -13.65 12.79 -38.45
N THR A 4 -14.37 12.39 -37.40
CA THR A 4 -13.87 12.38 -36.02
C THR A 4 -13.90 10.97 -35.47
N ILE A 5 -12.75 10.44 -35.04
CA ILE A 5 -12.69 9.28 -34.16
C ILE A 5 -12.91 9.72 -32.72
N THR A 6 -13.77 9.02 -31.99
CA THR A 6 -14.06 9.33 -30.58
C THR A 6 -13.62 8.17 -29.71
N PHE A 7 -12.82 8.45 -28.70
CA PHE A 7 -12.46 7.50 -27.64
C PHE A 7 -13.16 7.94 -26.35
N LEU A 8 -13.96 7.07 -25.74
CA LEU A 8 -14.55 7.30 -24.44
C LEU A 8 -14.08 6.23 -23.47
N PHE A 9 -13.49 6.65 -22.35
CA PHE A 9 -13.04 5.77 -21.28
C PHE A 9 -13.25 6.45 -19.92
N ALA A 10 -13.42 5.64 -18.88
CA ALA A 10 -13.28 6.12 -17.51
C ALA A 10 -11.82 6.05 -17.05
N ASP A 11 -11.45 6.97 -16.17
CA ASP A 11 -10.17 6.95 -15.45
C ASP A 11 -10.10 5.79 -14.44
N HIS A 12 -11.23 5.43 -13.84
CA HIS A 12 -11.37 4.28 -12.95
C HIS A 12 -12.79 3.68 -12.98
N GLY A 13 -12.92 2.44 -12.48
CA GLY A 13 -14.20 1.78 -12.21
C GLY A 13 -14.88 2.30 -10.93
N ASN A 14 -15.90 1.59 -10.42
CA ASN A 14 -16.67 2.05 -9.27
C ASN A 14 -15.85 2.04 -7.96
N THR A 15 -15.88 3.15 -7.22
CA THR A 15 -15.17 3.31 -5.94
C THR A 15 -16.09 3.58 -4.75
N TYR A 16 -17.40 3.68 -4.99
CA TYR A 16 -18.36 4.24 -4.02
C TYR A 16 -19.03 3.18 -3.14
N THR A 17 -18.85 1.90 -3.43
CA THR A 17 -19.49 0.81 -2.70
C THR A 17 -18.49 0.14 -1.75
N GLY A 18 -18.99 -0.50 -0.69
CA GLY A 18 -18.15 -1.33 0.17
C GLY A 18 -17.42 -2.44 -0.59
N TYR A 19 -17.95 -2.85 -1.75
CA TYR A 19 -17.32 -3.82 -2.64
C TYR A 19 -15.95 -3.37 -3.15
N ALA A 20 -15.74 -2.06 -3.38
CA ALA A 20 -14.45 -1.51 -3.82
C ALA A 20 -13.30 -1.78 -2.81
N SER A 21 -13.62 -2.13 -1.56
CA SER A 21 -12.63 -2.50 -0.54
C SER A 21 -12.18 -3.97 -0.61
N THR A 22 -12.81 -4.78 -1.45
CA THR A 22 -12.47 -6.19 -1.71
C THR A 22 -11.43 -6.30 -2.83
N LEU A 23 -10.75 -7.44 -2.95
CA LEU A 23 -9.81 -7.66 -4.06
C LEU A 23 -10.52 -7.60 -5.43
N ASP A 24 -11.70 -8.21 -5.54
CA ASP A 24 -12.47 -8.23 -6.78
C ASP A 24 -13.01 -6.85 -7.15
N GLY A 25 -13.48 -6.08 -6.16
CA GLY A 25 -13.88 -4.69 -6.38
C GLY A 25 -12.71 -3.79 -6.78
N ARG A 26 -11.49 -4.06 -6.31
CA ARG A 26 -10.29 -3.38 -6.83
C ARG A 26 -10.00 -3.78 -8.27
N HIS A 27 -10.15 -5.05 -8.63
CA HIS A 27 -10.03 -5.45 -10.04
C HIS A 27 -11.04 -4.70 -10.93
N GLU A 28 -12.27 -4.51 -10.46
CA GLU A 28 -13.27 -3.69 -11.16
C GLU A 28 -12.87 -2.21 -11.23
N GLN A 29 -12.32 -1.64 -10.16
CA GLN A 29 -11.80 -0.26 -10.14
C GLN A 29 -10.70 -0.04 -11.21
N PHE A 30 -9.85 -1.04 -11.46
CA PHE A 30 -8.80 -0.96 -12.48
C PHE A 30 -9.21 -1.52 -13.85
N ASN A 31 -10.49 -1.82 -14.04
CA ASN A 31 -11.04 -2.26 -15.31
C ASN A 31 -12.18 -1.33 -15.77
N PRO A 32 -11.88 -0.04 -16.05
CA PRO A 32 -12.88 0.92 -16.48
C PRO A 32 -13.47 0.57 -17.85
N HIS A 33 -14.65 1.12 -18.13
CA HIS A 33 -15.24 1.03 -19.46
C HIS A 33 -14.35 1.77 -20.48
N PHE A 34 -14.23 1.22 -21.68
CA PHE A 34 -13.58 1.86 -22.82
C PHE A 34 -14.29 1.47 -24.11
N PHE A 35 -14.67 2.45 -24.92
CA PHE A 35 -15.18 2.22 -26.26
C PHE A 35 -14.71 3.28 -27.25
N THR A 36 -14.78 2.94 -28.53
CA THR A 36 -14.37 3.81 -29.63
C THR A 36 -15.50 3.91 -30.64
N ILE A 37 -15.81 5.12 -31.09
CA ILE A 37 -16.75 5.39 -32.17
C ILE A 37 -15.95 5.81 -33.40
N VAL A 38 -16.10 5.06 -34.50
CA VAL A 38 -15.40 5.30 -35.78
C VAL A 38 -16.43 5.49 -36.90
N PRO A 39 -16.64 6.72 -37.38
CA PRO A 39 -17.50 6.98 -38.53
C PRO A 39 -16.97 6.38 -39.85
N GLY A 40 -17.85 6.18 -40.83
CA GLY A 40 -17.49 5.59 -42.13
C GLY A 40 -16.38 6.32 -42.88
N ASN A 41 -16.37 7.66 -42.88
CA ASN A 41 -15.30 8.43 -43.54
C ASN A 41 -13.94 8.25 -42.85
N VAL A 42 -13.92 7.99 -41.54
CA VAL A 42 -12.68 7.68 -40.81
C VAL A 42 -12.18 6.27 -41.14
N VAL A 43 -13.07 5.30 -41.32
CA VAL A 43 -12.72 3.94 -41.76
C VAL A 43 -11.89 3.96 -43.04
N GLY A 44 -12.29 4.79 -44.02
CA GLY A 44 -11.55 4.96 -45.26
C GLY A 44 -10.13 5.53 -45.06
N LYS A 45 -9.95 6.40 -44.06
CA LYS A 45 -8.66 7.06 -43.77
C LYS A 45 -7.68 6.17 -42.99
N ILE A 46 -8.17 5.44 -41.99
CA ILE A 46 -7.30 4.56 -41.16
C ILE A 46 -7.10 3.17 -41.79
N GLY A 47 -7.95 2.80 -42.74
CA GLY A 47 -7.82 1.59 -43.54
C GLY A 47 -8.39 0.32 -42.89
N LYS A 48 -8.67 -0.67 -43.74
CA LYS A 48 -9.31 -1.94 -43.36
C LYS A 48 -8.52 -2.72 -42.31
N SER A 49 -7.20 -2.81 -42.46
CA SER A 49 -6.33 -3.55 -41.54
C SER A 49 -6.40 -3.02 -40.11
N SER A 50 -6.36 -1.69 -39.93
CA SER A 50 -6.47 -1.07 -38.62
C SER A 50 -7.88 -1.19 -38.02
N MET A 51 -8.93 -1.15 -38.85
CA MET A 51 -10.28 -1.47 -38.39
C MET A 51 -10.42 -2.92 -37.92
N ASP A 52 -9.80 -3.87 -38.62
CA ASP A 52 -9.81 -5.28 -38.22
C ASP A 52 -8.97 -5.53 -36.96
N ALA A 53 -7.90 -4.75 -36.76
CA ALA A 53 -7.17 -4.73 -35.50
C ALA A 53 -8.04 -4.22 -34.35
N LEU A 54 -8.69 -3.07 -34.48
CA LEU A 54 -9.61 -2.54 -33.47
C LEU A 54 -10.71 -3.54 -33.09
N ARG A 55 -11.30 -4.22 -34.10
CA ARG A 55 -12.31 -5.27 -33.86
C ARG A 55 -11.75 -6.46 -33.09
N ARG A 56 -10.56 -6.94 -33.42
CA ARG A 56 -9.93 -8.07 -32.72
C ARG A 56 -9.47 -7.70 -31.31
N ASN A 57 -9.00 -6.48 -31.11
CA ASN A 57 -8.50 -5.97 -29.83
C ASN A 57 -9.59 -5.88 -28.76
N ARG A 58 -10.87 -5.89 -29.12
CA ARG A 58 -11.99 -5.94 -28.15
C ARG A 58 -11.97 -7.19 -27.23
N LEU A 59 -11.30 -8.26 -27.66
CA LEU A 59 -11.16 -9.52 -26.92
C LEU A 59 -9.71 -9.72 -26.44
N ARG A 60 -8.93 -8.65 -26.36
CA ARG A 60 -7.52 -8.67 -25.93
C ARG A 60 -7.34 -7.86 -24.64
N MET A 61 -6.27 -8.16 -23.92
CA MET A 61 -5.85 -7.34 -22.78
C MET A 61 -5.19 -6.07 -23.31
N VAL A 62 -5.90 -4.96 -23.19
CA VAL A 62 -5.46 -3.62 -23.61
C VAL A 62 -5.25 -2.73 -22.39
N THR A 63 -4.41 -1.72 -22.52
CA THR A 63 -4.17 -0.69 -21.50
C THR A 63 -4.29 0.70 -22.11
N LEU A 64 -4.39 1.73 -21.26
CA LEU A 64 -4.40 3.13 -21.71
C LEU A 64 -3.07 3.53 -22.38
N ILE A 65 -2.00 2.75 -22.23
CA ILE A 65 -0.74 2.95 -22.95
C ILE A 65 -0.90 2.58 -24.43
N ASP A 66 -1.67 1.54 -24.74
CA ASP A 66 -1.99 1.21 -26.14
C ASP A 66 -2.83 2.32 -26.78
N LEU A 67 -3.76 2.91 -26.02
CA LEU A 67 -4.52 4.09 -26.45
C LEU A 67 -3.61 5.31 -26.63
N HIS A 68 -2.66 5.55 -25.72
CA HIS A 68 -1.67 6.62 -25.86
C HIS A 68 -0.90 6.50 -27.18
N HIS A 69 -0.39 5.31 -27.51
CA HIS A 69 0.28 5.07 -28.78
C HIS A 69 -0.65 5.27 -29.99
N THR A 70 -1.91 4.86 -29.87
CA THR A 70 -2.94 5.07 -30.90
C THR A 70 -3.13 6.56 -31.19
N VAL A 71 -3.35 7.37 -30.15
CA VAL A 71 -3.57 8.81 -30.29
C VAL A 71 -2.32 9.50 -30.86
N LYS A 72 -1.12 9.09 -30.40
CA LYS A 72 0.15 9.62 -30.90
C LYS A 72 0.35 9.32 -32.38
N HIS A 73 0.00 8.12 -32.84
CA HIS A 73 0.05 7.74 -34.25
C HIS A 73 -0.96 8.52 -35.09
N LEU A 74 -2.19 8.69 -34.60
CA LEU A 74 -3.22 9.47 -35.31
C LEU A 74 -2.85 10.95 -35.44
N ALA A 75 -2.17 11.51 -34.44
CA ALA A 75 -1.67 12.88 -34.46
C ALA A 75 -0.42 13.05 -35.34
N ASN A 76 0.42 12.02 -35.45
CA ASN A 76 1.63 12.02 -36.26
C ASN A 76 1.88 10.62 -36.85
N THR A 77 1.58 10.45 -38.14
CA THR A 77 1.69 9.16 -38.83
C THR A 77 3.12 8.64 -38.97
N ASN A 78 4.14 9.47 -38.74
CA ASN A 78 5.54 9.03 -38.71
C ASN A 78 5.88 8.25 -37.43
N TYR A 79 5.03 8.33 -36.41
CA TYR A 79 5.18 7.53 -35.20
C TYR A 79 4.87 6.07 -35.49
N GLN A 80 5.88 5.19 -35.36
CA GLN A 80 5.81 3.81 -35.82
C GLN A 80 4.85 2.92 -35.01
N ASN A 81 4.72 3.17 -33.70
CA ASN A 81 3.85 2.38 -32.85
C ASN A 81 2.39 2.84 -33.03
N LYS A 82 1.57 2.00 -33.67
CA LYS A 82 0.17 2.32 -33.99
C LYS A 82 -0.82 1.96 -32.87
N GLY A 83 -0.34 1.41 -31.74
CA GLY A 83 -1.18 1.02 -30.61
C GLY A 83 -2.31 0.06 -31.01
N LEU A 84 -3.55 0.44 -30.67
CA LEU A 84 -4.77 -0.32 -30.94
C LEU A 84 -5.13 -0.43 -32.43
N LEU A 85 -4.46 0.33 -33.32
CA LEU A 85 -4.61 0.21 -34.77
C LEU A 85 -3.77 -0.94 -35.36
N THR A 86 -3.08 -1.68 -34.50
CA THR A 86 -2.41 -2.96 -34.79
C THR A 86 -2.94 -4.04 -33.84
N GLU A 87 -2.89 -5.30 -34.24
CA GLU A 87 -3.38 -6.39 -33.41
C GLU A 87 -2.54 -6.55 -32.14
N VAL A 88 -3.22 -6.56 -30.99
CA VAL A 88 -2.62 -6.82 -29.68
C VAL A 88 -2.42 -8.33 -29.53
N PRO A 89 -1.21 -8.80 -29.14
CA PRO A 89 -0.91 -10.22 -28.98
C PRO A 89 -1.87 -10.95 -28.03
N THR A 90 -2.19 -12.20 -28.38
CA THR A 90 -3.10 -13.05 -27.59
C THR A 90 -2.45 -13.55 -26.30
N ASN A 91 -1.13 -13.64 -26.29
CA ASN A 91 -0.29 -14.16 -25.20
C ASN A 91 0.24 -13.06 -24.27
N ARG A 92 -0.40 -11.88 -24.27
CA ARG A 92 -0.03 -10.79 -23.37
C ARG A 92 -0.29 -11.22 -21.93
N THR A 93 0.66 -10.96 -21.04
CA THR A 93 0.59 -11.26 -19.60
C THR A 93 0.80 -9.98 -18.83
N CYS A 94 0.43 -9.93 -17.56
CA CYS A 94 0.67 -8.76 -16.72
C CYS A 94 2.17 -8.38 -16.61
N SER A 95 3.08 -9.31 -16.90
CA SER A 95 4.53 -9.06 -16.94
C SER A 95 5.02 -8.44 -18.25
N THR A 96 4.24 -8.54 -19.34
CA THR A 96 4.57 -7.96 -20.64
C THR A 96 3.80 -6.67 -20.92
N VAL A 97 2.97 -6.22 -19.98
CA VAL A 97 2.27 -4.95 -20.05
C VAL A 97 2.88 -3.98 -19.07
N GLU A 98 3.06 -2.74 -19.52
CA GLU A 98 3.39 -1.67 -18.62
C GLU A 98 2.13 -1.32 -17.80
N LEU A 99 2.24 -1.46 -16.48
CA LEU A 99 1.20 -1.12 -15.52
C LEU A 99 1.70 0.06 -14.67
N SER A 100 0.97 1.17 -14.71
CA SER A 100 1.22 2.26 -13.77
C SER A 100 0.78 1.85 -12.37
N THR A 101 1.66 1.91 -11.38
CA THR A 101 1.27 1.63 -9.98
C THR A 101 0.31 2.73 -9.49
N PRO A 102 -0.77 2.38 -8.76
CA PRO A 102 -1.07 1.10 -8.10
C PRO A 102 -2.00 0.13 -8.89
N SER A 103 -1.94 0.06 -10.23
CA SER A 103 -2.85 -0.78 -11.03
C SER A 103 -2.82 -2.27 -10.65
N TYR A 104 -4.00 -2.89 -10.59
CA TYR A 104 -4.16 -4.33 -10.37
C TYR A 104 -4.38 -5.05 -11.70
N CYS A 105 -3.56 -6.06 -11.99
CA CYS A 105 -3.78 -6.87 -13.17
C CYS A 105 -4.89 -7.91 -12.95
N ILE A 106 -5.72 -8.13 -13.98
CA ILE A 106 -6.86 -9.05 -13.94
C ILE A 106 -6.50 -10.51 -14.26
N CYS A 107 -5.27 -10.82 -14.68
CA CYS A 107 -4.94 -12.19 -15.05
C CYS A 107 -4.93 -13.12 -13.83
N LYS A 108 -5.63 -14.25 -13.95
CA LYS A 108 -5.65 -15.31 -12.94
C LYS A 108 -4.23 -15.79 -12.64
N GLY A 109 -3.91 -15.92 -11.36
CA GLY A 109 -2.60 -16.42 -10.90
C GLY A 109 -1.45 -15.44 -11.05
N TRP A 110 -1.71 -14.19 -11.46
CA TRP A 110 -0.68 -13.15 -11.52
C TRP A 110 0.01 -12.93 -10.17
N ARG A 111 -0.79 -12.92 -9.10
CA ARG A 111 -0.34 -12.77 -7.71
C ARG A 111 -0.53 -14.07 -6.96
N LYS A 112 0.51 -14.53 -6.28
CA LYS A 112 0.42 -15.69 -5.39
C LYS A 112 -0.10 -15.25 -4.03
N THR A 113 -1.27 -15.74 -3.64
CA THR A 113 -1.80 -15.50 -2.29
C THR A 113 -0.97 -16.25 -1.27
N GLU A 114 -0.54 -15.56 -0.22
CA GLU A 114 0.28 -16.14 0.85
C GLU A 114 -0.58 -16.52 2.06
N GLN A 115 -0.38 -17.76 2.54
CA GLN A 115 -1.14 -18.34 3.65
C GLN A 115 -0.47 -18.06 5.01
N ASN A 116 0.86 -18.01 5.06
CA ASN A 116 1.61 -17.83 6.30
C ASN A 116 1.75 -16.34 6.65
N LYS A 117 0.68 -15.77 7.22
CA LYS A 117 0.62 -14.36 7.61
C LYS A 117 1.80 -13.96 8.53
N THR A 118 2.15 -14.77 9.54
CA THR A 118 3.10 -14.36 10.61
C THR A 118 4.46 -13.91 10.09
N LEU A 119 4.97 -14.56 9.05
CA LEU A 119 6.27 -14.25 8.45
C LEU A 119 6.35 -12.82 7.90
N PHE A 120 5.22 -12.23 7.54
CA PHE A 120 5.18 -10.95 6.83
C PHE A 120 4.95 -9.75 7.74
N TRP A 121 4.80 -9.96 9.05
CA TRP A 121 4.64 -8.84 9.98
C TRP A 121 5.80 -7.84 9.98
N PRO A 122 7.09 -8.23 9.89
CA PRO A 122 8.19 -7.27 9.76
C PRO A 122 8.00 -6.30 8.59
N PHE A 123 7.40 -6.76 7.49
CA PHE A 123 7.11 -5.93 6.32
C PHE A 123 5.94 -4.97 6.56
N VAL A 124 4.92 -5.41 7.32
CA VAL A 124 3.82 -4.55 7.77
C VAL A 124 4.34 -3.40 8.63
N GLU A 125 5.20 -3.70 9.61
CA GLU A 125 5.77 -2.67 10.49
C GLU A 125 6.71 -1.74 9.74
N PHE A 126 7.54 -2.28 8.83
CA PHE A 126 8.36 -1.46 7.95
C PHE A 126 7.50 -0.46 7.17
N ALA A 127 6.45 -0.94 6.51
CA ALA A 127 5.62 -0.10 5.65
C ALA A 127 4.83 0.96 6.45
N VAL A 128 4.24 0.59 7.59
CA VAL A 128 3.57 1.55 8.48
C VAL A 128 4.56 2.53 9.09
N GLY A 129 5.77 2.08 9.43
CA GLY A 129 6.86 2.93 9.90
C GLY A 129 7.23 4.01 8.88
N GLN A 130 7.31 3.66 7.59
CA GLN A 130 7.54 4.65 6.52
C GLN A 130 6.43 5.72 6.48
N LEU A 131 5.15 5.33 6.60
CA LEU A 131 4.06 6.32 6.64
C LEU A 131 4.10 7.18 7.90
N ASN A 132 4.47 6.59 9.04
CA ASN A 132 4.60 7.31 10.29
C ASN A 132 5.73 8.32 10.29
N ASN A 133 6.81 8.07 9.55
CA ASN A 133 7.84 9.07 9.30
C ASN A 133 7.25 10.25 8.52
N ILE A 134 6.47 9.98 7.45
CA ILE A 134 5.80 11.04 6.67
C ILE A 134 4.84 11.87 7.53
N ILE A 135 4.05 11.22 8.40
CA ILE A 135 3.13 11.89 9.33
C ILE A 135 3.91 12.77 10.32
N SER A 136 4.99 12.23 10.89
CA SER A 136 5.81 12.93 11.89
C SER A 136 6.55 14.10 11.27
N ASP A 137 7.11 13.95 10.07
CA ASP A 137 7.81 15.03 9.35
C ASP A 137 6.86 16.18 8.98
N ALA A 138 5.62 15.85 8.61
CA ALA A 138 4.61 16.85 8.26
C ALA A 138 4.15 17.66 9.49
N SER A 139 3.97 17.00 10.64
CA SER A 139 3.61 17.69 11.89
C SER A 139 3.98 16.86 13.13
N PRO A 140 5.18 17.07 13.72
CA PRO A 140 5.63 16.31 14.90
C PRO A 140 4.71 16.45 16.11
N LYS A 141 3.96 17.57 16.16
CA LYS A 141 2.96 17.88 17.19
C LYS A 141 1.54 17.98 16.64
N GLY A 142 1.32 17.38 15.48
CA GLY A 142 0.05 17.42 14.77
C GLY A 142 -1.04 16.61 15.45
N ARG A 143 -2.29 16.89 15.05
CA ARG A 143 -3.47 16.12 15.43
C ARG A 143 -3.54 14.77 14.75
N CYS A 144 -2.99 14.66 13.54
CA CYS A 144 -2.90 13.40 12.83
C CYS A 144 -2.06 12.42 13.67
N LYS A 145 -2.70 11.35 14.11
CA LYS A 145 -2.08 10.34 14.94
C LYS A 145 -1.26 9.40 14.09
N ARG A 146 -0.17 8.96 14.69
CA ARG A 146 0.65 7.87 14.21
C ARG A 146 -0.21 6.62 13.99
N LEU A 147 -0.03 5.97 12.84
CA LEU A 147 -0.71 4.73 12.47
C LEU A 147 -0.17 3.57 13.32
N VAL A 148 -1.10 2.78 13.84
CA VAL A 148 -0.82 1.57 14.59
C VAL A 148 -1.56 0.42 13.91
N PRO A 149 -0.86 -0.57 13.36
CA PRO A 149 -1.50 -1.70 12.69
C PRO A 149 -2.23 -2.56 13.73
N SER A 150 -3.50 -2.86 13.48
CA SER A 150 -4.34 -3.80 14.25
C SER A 150 -4.43 -5.18 13.61
N GLY A 151 -4.05 -5.31 12.33
CA GLY A 151 -4.08 -6.53 11.55
C GLY A 151 -3.66 -6.26 10.11
N PHE A 152 -3.59 -7.31 9.29
CA PHE A 152 -3.36 -7.17 7.86
C PHE A 152 -3.91 -8.37 7.09
N GLU A 153 -4.23 -8.14 5.82
CA GLU A 153 -4.90 -9.08 4.95
C GLU A 153 -4.47 -8.92 3.48
N SER A 154 -5.11 -9.70 2.60
CA SER A 154 -4.88 -9.65 1.15
C SER A 154 -3.40 -9.78 0.74
N LEU A 155 -2.66 -10.59 1.49
CA LEU A 155 -1.23 -10.80 1.30
C LEU A 155 -0.96 -11.56 0.00
N SER A 156 -0.13 -10.98 -0.86
CA SER A 156 0.25 -11.60 -2.12
C SER A 156 1.66 -11.24 -2.58
N THR A 157 2.30 -12.14 -3.31
CA THR A 157 3.67 -12.00 -3.82
C THR A 157 3.76 -12.18 -5.33
N ILE A 158 4.75 -11.50 -5.93
CA ILE A 158 5.18 -11.71 -7.32
C ILE A 158 6.72 -11.65 -7.37
N LEU A 159 7.33 -12.53 -8.18
CA LEU A 159 8.75 -12.43 -8.51
C LEU A 159 8.97 -11.27 -9.48
N ALA A 160 9.78 -10.29 -9.07
CA ALA A 160 10.14 -9.10 -9.84
C ALA A 160 11.66 -9.10 -10.09
N GLY A 161 12.11 -9.95 -11.03
CA GLY A 161 13.53 -10.19 -11.28
C GLY A 161 14.19 -10.88 -10.08
N SER A 162 15.17 -10.22 -9.47
CA SER A 162 15.83 -10.70 -8.24
C SER A 162 15.13 -10.27 -6.95
N ASN A 163 14.09 -9.45 -7.05
CA ASN A 163 13.28 -8.98 -5.93
C ASN A 163 11.95 -9.72 -5.87
N ILE A 164 11.27 -9.60 -4.74
CA ILE A 164 9.89 -10.02 -4.54
C ILE A 164 9.06 -8.76 -4.30
N ASP A 165 8.04 -8.56 -5.14
CA ASP A 165 6.97 -7.59 -4.89
C ASP A 165 5.98 -8.24 -3.91
N LEU A 166 5.86 -7.63 -2.74
CA LEU A 166 4.90 -8.00 -1.72
C LEU A 166 3.83 -6.93 -1.63
N SER A 167 2.58 -7.36 -1.71
CA SER A 167 1.42 -6.51 -1.51
C SER A 167 0.51 -7.02 -0.41
N PHE A 168 -0.03 -6.11 0.38
CA PHE A 168 -0.90 -6.41 1.50
C PHE A 168 -1.71 -5.18 1.89
N ASP A 169 -2.81 -5.43 2.60
CA ASP A 169 -3.63 -4.39 3.20
C ASP A 169 -3.45 -4.39 4.71
N VAL A 170 -3.20 -3.24 5.30
CA VAL A 170 -3.09 -3.05 6.75
C VAL A 170 -4.38 -2.45 7.28
N LEU A 171 -4.85 -3.01 8.39
CA LEU A 171 -5.95 -2.49 9.19
C LEU A 171 -5.36 -1.60 10.29
N ALA A 172 -5.90 -0.41 10.44
CA ALA A 172 -5.57 0.56 11.47
C ALA A 172 -6.82 0.97 12.23
N LYS A 173 -6.65 1.32 13.51
CA LYS A 173 -7.76 1.81 14.32
C LYS A 173 -8.21 3.18 13.79
N PRO A 174 -9.51 3.38 13.54
CA PRO A 174 -10.03 4.66 13.06
C PRO A 174 -10.02 5.70 14.18
N GLY A 175 -10.08 6.98 13.79
CA GLY A 175 -10.17 8.09 14.73
C GLY A 175 -11.55 8.13 15.40
N PRO A 176 -11.63 8.62 16.66
CA PRO A 176 -12.92 8.81 17.32
C PRO A 176 -13.88 9.66 16.46
N GLY A 177 -15.15 9.27 16.44
CA GLY A 177 -16.18 9.91 15.61
C GLY A 177 -16.17 9.51 14.12
N SER A 178 -15.27 8.62 13.70
CA SER A 178 -15.27 8.09 12.33
C SER A 178 -16.39 7.06 12.13
N SER A 179 -17.01 7.09 10.96
CA SER A 179 -17.96 6.05 10.52
C SER A 179 -17.27 4.77 10.03
N ASN A 180 -15.94 4.79 9.88
CA ASN A 180 -15.19 3.63 9.45
C ASN A 180 -15.12 2.61 10.59
N ALA A 181 -15.39 1.33 10.31
CA ALA A 181 -15.15 0.26 11.26
C ALA A 181 -13.63 0.07 11.50
N GLU A 182 -12.85 0.09 10.43
CA GLU A 182 -11.38 0.11 10.42
C GLU A 182 -10.88 1.00 9.28
N ASP A 183 -9.74 1.64 9.49
CA ASP A 183 -9.04 2.37 8.45
C ASP A 183 -8.05 1.44 7.73
N LYS A 184 -8.24 1.25 6.42
CA LYS A 184 -7.48 0.30 5.61
C LYS A 184 -6.53 1.00 4.65
N PHE A 185 -5.29 0.52 4.60
CA PHE A 185 -4.22 1.03 3.74
C PHE A 185 -3.64 -0.12 2.92
N SER A 186 -3.54 0.05 1.60
CA SER A 186 -2.86 -0.91 0.73
C SER A 186 -1.40 -0.52 0.57
N PHE A 187 -0.53 -1.52 0.55
CA PHE A 187 0.91 -1.34 0.41
C PHE A 187 1.46 -2.24 -0.70
N GLN A 188 2.48 -1.72 -1.39
CA GLN A 188 3.38 -2.50 -2.22
C GLN A 188 4.81 -2.23 -1.78
N ILE A 189 5.54 -3.29 -1.45
CA ILE A 189 6.96 -3.20 -1.11
C ILE A 189 7.75 -4.14 -2.01
N LEU A 190 8.98 -3.75 -2.33
CA LEU A 190 9.95 -4.65 -2.92
C LEU A 190 10.90 -5.10 -1.82
N TYR A 191 11.14 -6.41 -1.76
CA TYR A 191 12.17 -6.94 -0.88
C TYR A 191 13.09 -7.95 -1.57
N GLN A 192 14.34 -7.97 -1.13
CA GLN A 192 15.36 -8.90 -1.60
C GLN A 192 15.96 -9.64 -0.41
N ARG A 193 15.97 -10.98 -0.47
CA ARG A 193 16.64 -11.81 0.55
C ARG A 193 18.15 -11.83 0.28
N LYS A 194 18.94 -11.22 1.15
CA LYS A 194 20.41 -11.34 1.11
C LYS A 194 20.84 -12.58 1.90
N MET A 195 20.87 -13.72 1.20
CA MET A 195 21.16 -15.05 1.77
C MET A 195 22.43 -15.08 2.64
N LYS A 196 23.50 -14.38 2.24
CA LYS A 196 24.78 -14.33 2.98
C LYS A 196 24.69 -13.62 4.33
N LEU A 197 23.81 -12.64 4.46
CA LEU A 197 23.70 -11.78 5.65
C LEU A 197 22.45 -12.08 6.48
N LYS A 198 21.56 -12.96 6.00
CA LYS A 198 20.22 -13.19 6.56
C LYS A 198 19.42 -11.88 6.74
N THR A 199 19.69 -10.88 5.90
CA THR A 199 18.99 -9.59 5.91
C THR A 199 18.04 -9.47 4.73
N PHE A 200 17.02 -8.62 4.90
CA PHE A 200 16.13 -8.21 3.82
C PHE A 200 16.47 -6.78 3.44
N ASN A 201 16.79 -6.54 2.16
CA ASN A 201 16.71 -5.19 1.63
C ASN A 201 15.24 -4.92 1.33
N THR A 202 14.67 -3.85 1.86
CA THR A 202 13.23 -3.53 1.72
C THR A 202 13.06 -2.11 1.24
N LYS A 203 12.11 -1.90 0.32
CA LYS A 203 11.77 -0.59 -0.23
C LYS A 203 10.26 -0.47 -0.34
N LEU A 204 9.69 0.60 0.22
CA LEU A 204 8.31 0.96 -0.05
C LEU A 204 8.20 1.44 -1.50
N VAL A 205 7.36 0.78 -2.31
CA VAL A 205 7.10 1.16 -3.70
C VAL A 205 5.93 2.11 -3.79
N SER A 206 4.82 1.72 -3.16
CA SER A 206 3.61 2.51 -3.17
C SER A 206 2.74 2.21 -1.95
N TYR A 207 1.87 3.16 -1.64
CA TYR A 207 0.79 2.97 -0.69
C TYR A 207 -0.46 3.69 -1.20
N SER A 208 -1.62 3.25 -0.73
CA SER A 208 -2.89 3.91 -0.97
C SER A 208 -3.81 3.74 0.23
N ARG A 209 -4.70 4.71 0.47
CA ARG A 209 -5.76 4.56 1.47
C ARG A 209 -7.04 4.05 0.82
N ILE A 210 -7.56 2.95 1.34
CA ILE A 210 -8.78 2.31 0.86
C ILE A 210 -10.00 2.89 1.57
N SER A 211 -9.93 3.06 2.90
CA SER A 211 -11.07 3.59 3.66
C SER A 211 -11.32 5.07 3.37
N PRO A 212 -12.57 5.53 3.31
CA PRO A 212 -12.88 6.96 3.16
C PRO A 212 -12.20 7.82 4.21
N TYR A 213 -11.60 8.93 3.79
CA TYR A 213 -10.80 9.79 4.67
C TYR A 213 -11.15 11.28 4.60
N GLY A 214 -12.07 11.68 3.72
CA GLY A 214 -12.45 13.08 3.54
C GLY A 214 -12.97 13.75 4.83
N GLY A 215 -13.59 12.98 5.73
CA GLY A 215 -14.04 13.47 7.04
C GLY A 215 -12.90 14.04 7.90
N TYR A 216 -11.70 13.46 7.82
CA TYR A 216 -10.55 13.88 8.63
C TYR A 216 -10.05 15.30 8.31
N LYS A 217 -10.49 15.91 7.20
CA LYS A 217 -10.23 17.33 6.91
C LYS A 217 -10.70 18.26 8.05
N LYS A 218 -11.71 17.85 8.81
CA LYS A 218 -12.29 18.63 9.93
C LYS A 218 -11.40 18.73 11.16
N CYS A 219 -10.53 17.74 11.36
CA CYS A 219 -9.64 17.65 12.52
C CYS A 219 -8.17 17.62 12.13
N SER A 220 -7.84 17.51 10.84
CA SER A 220 -6.46 17.54 10.39
C SER A 220 -5.86 18.91 10.65
N ASP A 221 -4.55 18.93 10.85
CA ASP A 221 -3.81 20.20 10.89
C ASP A 221 -3.91 20.91 9.53
N THR A 222 -3.49 22.16 9.47
CA THR A 222 -3.37 22.88 8.18
C THR A 222 -2.28 22.31 7.27
N LYS A 223 -1.43 21.40 7.81
CA LYS A 223 -0.29 20.80 7.11
C LYS A 223 -0.05 19.30 7.37
N PRO A 224 -1.00 18.37 7.19
CA PRO A 224 -0.62 17.08 6.65
C PRO A 224 -0.30 17.29 5.16
N ASN A 225 0.92 16.98 4.73
CA ASN A 225 1.25 16.99 3.29
C ASN A 225 0.38 15.99 2.50
N ASP A 226 -0.23 15.02 3.20
CA ASP A 226 -1.17 14.06 2.63
C ASP A 226 -2.32 13.72 3.59
N LEU A 227 -3.53 14.22 3.28
CA LEU A 227 -4.74 13.93 4.06
C LEU A 227 -5.05 12.42 4.10
N ARG A 228 -4.61 11.63 3.11
CA ARG A 228 -4.77 10.17 3.10
C ARG A 228 -4.14 9.53 4.33
N LEU A 229 -3.08 10.11 4.88
CA LEU A 229 -2.39 9.56 6.05
C LEU A 229 -3.02 9.98 7.38
N CYS A 230 -3.87 11.00 7.40
CA CYS A 230 -4.37 11.56 8.65
C CYS A 230 -5.46 10.69 9.27
N ILE A 231 -5.28 10.33 10.54
CA ILE A 231 -6.32 9.81 11.43
C ILE A 231 -6.32 10.69 12.68
N CYS A 232 -7.42 11.40 12.94
CA CYS A 232 -7.57 12.30 14.09
C CYS A 232 -8.98 12.20 14.70
N ASP A 233 -9.18 12.81 15.87
CA ASP A 233 -10.48 12.84 16.52
C ASP A 233 -11.42 13.82 15.80
N LEU A 234 -12.43 13.29 15.12
CA LEU A 234 -13.40 14.06 14.35
C LEU A 234 -14.34 14.88 15.24
N ASN A 235 -14.40 14.57 16.54
CA ASN A 235 -15.17 15.33 17.52
C ASN A 235 -14.41 16.59 18.00
N LEU A 236 -13.12 16.73 17.65
CA LEU A 236 -12.28 17.85 18.04
C LEU A 236 -11.89 18.72 16.83
N PRO A 237 -12.61 19.83 16.55
CA PRO A 237 -12.37 20.65 15.36
C PRO A 237 -11.00 21.35 15.36
N SER A 238 -10.43 21.58 14.17
CA SER A 238 -9.07 22.14 13.92
C SER A 238 -8.76 23.51 14.56
N ASN A 239 -9.77 24.24 15.05
CA ASN A 239 -9.62 25.60 15.60
C ASN A 239 -9.30 25.71 17.10
N LYS A 240 -9.40 24.62 17.89
CA LYS A 240 -8.92 24.66 19.28
C LYS A 240 -7.42 24.37 19.29
N SER A 241 -6.57 25.36 19.56
CA SER A 241 -5.12 25.21 19.73
C SER A 241 -4.76 23.82 20.24
N ALA A 242 -3.92 23.10 19.48
CA ALA A 242 -3.58 21.71 19.75
C ALA A 242 -3.33 21.56 21.26
N PRO A 243 -4.07 20.68 21.98
CA PRO A 243 -3.74 20.43 23.37
C PRO A 243 -2.24 20.11 23.42
N LYS A 244 -1.49 20.78 24.31
CA LYS A 244 -0.12 20.40 24.66
C LYS A 244 -0.09 18.88 24.68
N LEU A 245 0.76 18.26 23.86
CA LEU A 245 0.81 16.81 23.69
C LEU A 245 0.53 16.13 25.03
N LEU A 246 -0.69 15.60 25.16
CA LEU A 246 -0.79 14.27 25.70
C LEU A 246 0.03 13.46 24.71
N THR A 247 1.16 12.98 25.21
CA THR A 247 1.98 11.92 24.64
C THR A 247 1.08 10.95 23.83
N PRO A 248 1.57 10.35 22.72
CA PRO A 248 0.74 9.47 21.88
C PRO A 248 0.03 8.34 22.66
N TYR A 249 0.54 8.09 23.87
CA TYR A 249 -0.05 7.39 24.99
C TYR A 249 -0.29 8.46 26.07
N ASN A 250 -1.47 8.62 26.67
CA ASN A 250 -1.69 9.53 27.81
C ASN A 250 -0.77 9.20 29.00
N LEU A 251 0.54 9.46 28.89
CA LEU A 251 1.50 9.36 29.96
C LEU A 251 1.45 10.72 30.65
N LEU A 252 0.46 10.85 31.53
CA LEU A 252 0.67 11.62 32.75
C LEU A 252 2.02 11.18 33.36
N PRO A 253 2.73 12.01 34.13
CA PRO A 253 3.90 11.58 34.89
C PRO A 253 3.56 10.56 36.02
N ALA A 254 2.50 9.78 35.86
CA ALA A 254 2.06 8.72 36.75
C ALA A 254 2.55 7.38 36.20
N ARG A 255 3.64 6.89 36.80
CA ARG A 255 4.18 5.52 36.75
C ARG A 255 4.42 4.92 35.35
N ILE A 256 5.70 4.65 35.12
CA ILE A 256 6.32 3.97 33.97
C ILE A 256 5.80 2.52 33.74
N ASP A 257 4.81 2.06 34.51
CA ASP A 257 4.39 0.65 34.54
C ASP A 257 3.17 0.31 33.66
N TYR A 258 2.50 1.29 33.04
CA TYR A 258 1.36 1.00 32.17
C TYR A 258 1.77 0.96 30.69
N VAL A 259 2.07 -0.26 30.24
CA VAL A 259 2.27 -0.62 28.84
C VAL A 259 0.89 -0.93 28.23
N PRO A 260 0.34 -0.10 27.32
CA PRO A 260 -0.93 -0.42 26.68
C PRO A 260 -0.75 -1.66 25.81
N THR A 261 -1.36 -2.78 26.21
CA THR A 261 -1.33 -4.01 25.43
C THR A 261 -2.30 -3.85 24.25
N ILE A 262 -1.78 -3.50 23.07
CA ILE A 262 -2.57 -3.52 21.84
C ILE A 262 -2.72 -4.98 21.42
N LYS A 263 -3.90 -5.56 21.67
CA LYS A 263 -4.27 -6.86 21.11
C LYS A 263 -4.61 -6.68 19.64
N ARG A 264 -3.74 -7.14 18.73
CA ARG A 264 -3.97 -7.12 17.28
C ARG A 264 -4.77 -8.36 16.88
N LYS A 265 -5.76 -8.20 16.00
CA LYS A 265 -6.78 -9.23 15.66
C LYS A 265 -6.17 -10.53 15.16
N ASP A 266 -5.10 -10.44 14.36
CA ASP A 266 -4.46 -11.61 13.76
C ASP A 266 -3.24 -12.11 14.53
N PHE A 267 -2.65 -11.28 15.39
CA PHE A 267 -1.37 -11.58 16.05
C PHE A 267 -1.31 -11.02 17.46
N PHE A 268 -1.13 -11.90 18.43
CA PHE A 268 -0.92 -11.50 19.81
C PHE A 268 0.39 -10.74 19.86
N SER A 269 0.36 -9.47 20.25
CA SER A 269 1.54 -8.61 20.29
C SER A 269 1.69 -7.95 21.64
N ASN A 270 2.92 -7.90 22.12
CA ASN A 270 3.32 -7.12 23.29
C ASN A 270 4.19 -5.97 22.81
N GLU A 271 3.75 -4.74 23.06
CA GLU A 271 4.55 -3.54 22.84
C GLU A 271 5.26 -3.17 24.14
N SER A 272 6.44 -2.54 24.08
CA SER A 272 7.06 -1.89 25.22
C SER A 272 7.74 -0.60 24.75
N ILE A 273 7.69 0.44 25.56
CA ILE A 273 8.25 1.76 25.21
C ILE A 273 9.33 2.10 26.23
N SER A 274 10.52 2.38 25.73
CA SER A 274 11.65 2.83 26.53
C SER A 274 11.98 4.27 26.16
N ILE A 275 11.95 5.19 27.13
CA ILE A 275 12.41 6.56 26.93
C ILE A 275 13.94 6.54 26.97
N ILE A 276 14.59 6.78 25.83
CA ILE A 276 16.05 6.79 25.73
C ILE A 276 16.60 8.13 26.22
N GLN A 277 15.96 9.23 25.82
CA GLN A 277 16.29 10.57 26.27
C GLN A 277 15.02 11.31 26.64
N LYS A 278 15.04 11.95 27.82
CA LYS A 278 13.88 12.63 28.42
C LYS A 278 13.17 13.50 27.38
N GLU A 279 11.92 13.12 27.07
CA GLU A 279 10.97 13.83 26.20
C GLU A 279 11.32 13.95 24.70
N TYR A 280 12.49 13.47 24.25
CA TYR A 280 12.93 13.65 22.86
C TYR A 280 13.10 12.36 22.06
N LEU A 281 13.49 11.26 22.71
CA LEU A 281 13.80 10.02 22.01
C LEU A 281 13.21 8.82 22.72
N SER A 282 12.45 8.01 22.00
CA SER A 282 11.87 6.77 22.53
C SER A 282 12.13 5.59 21.60
N LEU A 283 12.37 4.44 22.19
CA LEU A 283 12.42 3.15 21.52
C LEU A 283 11.11 2.42 21.76
N ILE A 284 10.40 2.08 20.70
CA ILE A 284 9.26 1.19 20.73
C ILE A 284 9.75 -0.18 20.30
N LYS A 285 9.53 -1.19 21.14
CA LYS A 285 9.79 -2.59 20.85
C LYS A 285 8.45 -3.32 20.75
N ARG A 286 8.27 -4.14 19.74
CA ARG A 286 7.07 -4.97 19.56
C ARG A 286 7.46 -6.43 19.39
N ASP A 287 7.03 -7.28 20.31
CA ASP A 287 7.18 -8.73 20.26
C ASP A 287 5.87 -9.38 19.79
N ILE A 288 5.97 -10.33 18.87
CA ILE A 288 4.82 -10.91 18.15
C ILE A 288 4.82 -12.41 18.32
N TYR A 289 3.62 -12.96 18.51
CA TYR A 289 3.40 -14.36 18.83
C TYR A 289 2.37 -14.98 17.88
N GLU A 290 2.54 -16.28 17.64
CA GLU A 290 1.71 -17.08 16.71
C GLU A 290 0.31 -17.37 17.28
N LYS A 291 0.18 -17.52 18.60
CA LYS A 291 -1.05 -17.92 19.31
C LYS A 291 -1.21 -17.18 20.64
N PRO A 292 -2.43 -17.06 21.19
CA PRO A 292 -2.63 -16.42 22.47
C PRO A 292 -1.92 -17.25 23.55
N ASN A 293 -1.23 -16.59 24.47
CA ASN A 293 -0.56 -17.20 25.63
C ASN A 293 0.62 -18.14 25.31
N GLN A 294 1.16 -18.14 24.08
CA GLN A 294 2.41 -18.84 23.77
C GLN A 294 3.64 -18.02 24.16
N LYS A 295 4.68 -18.70 24.69
CA LYS A 295 5.99 -18.09 24.98
C LYS A 295 6.88 -17.91 23.74
N SER A 296 6.59 -18.61 22.63
CA SER A 296 7.43 -18.61 21.44
C SER A 296 7.16 -17.40 20.57
N ARG A 297 8.17 -16.54 20.43
CA ARG A 297 8.11 -15.32 19.62
C ARG A 297 8.39 -15.66 18.16
N THR A 298 7.66 -15.02 17.26
CA THR A 298 7.84 -15.17 15.81
C THR A 298 8.55 -13.98 15.18
N SER A 299 8.40 -12.79 15.75
CA SER A 299 9.09 -11.58 15.30
C SER A 299 9.25 -10.58 16.44
N THR A 300 10.34 -9.81 16.38
CA THR A 300 10.54 -8.61 17.18
C THR A 300 10.85 -7.46 16.23
N THR A 301 10.13 -6.35 16.39
CA THR A 301 10.37 -5.11 15.66
C THR A 301 10.82 -4.02 16.62
N PHE A 302 11.74 -3.19 16.15
CA PHE A 302 12.21 -2.00 16.86
C PHE A 302 11.92 -0.77 16.03
N GLU A 303 11.54 0.30 16.71
CA GLU A 303 11.25 1.58 16.10
C GLU A 303 11.72 2.70 17.02
N VAL A 304 12.41 3.67 16.45
CA VAL A 304 12.95 4.79 17.21
C VAL A 304 12.23 6.04 16.78
N VAL A 305 11.64 6.74 17.76
CA VAL A 305 10.82 7.92 17.53
C VAL A 305 11.53 9.13 18.12
N ASN A 306 11.82 10.10 17.26
CA ASN A 306 12.36 11.40 17.61
C ASN A 306 11.23 12.43 17.68
N TYR A 307 10.97 12.97 18.87
CA TYR A 307 9.97 14.01 19.10
C TYR A 307 10.56 15.43 19.04
N SER A 308 11.87 15.57 18.84
CA SER A 308 12.55 16.86 18.74
C SER A 308 12.42 17.46 17.35
N SER A 309 11.99 18.72 17.27
CA SER A 309 12.01 19.53 16.04
C SER A 309 13.37 20.16 15.72
N HIS A 310 14.37 19.99 16.61
CA HIS A 310 15.64 20.73 16.53
C HIS A 310 16.87 19.84 16.66
N ARG A 311 16.69 18.53 16.85
CA ARG A 311 17.79 17.57 17.03
C ARG A 311 17.58 16.38 16.14
N THR A 312 18.66 15.95 15.49
CA THR A 312 18.74 14.70 14.75
C THR A 312 19.56 13.71 15.56
N TYR A 313 19.20 12.43 15.48
CA TYR A 313 19.87 11.35 16.20
C TYR A 313 20.36 10.31 15.21
N GLU A 314 21.62 9.94 15.32
CA GLU A 314 22.11 8.70 14.73
C GLU A 314 21.89 7.57 15.72
N VAL A 315 21.20 6.51 15.29
CA VAL A 315 20.78 5.43 16.19
C VAL A 315 21.24 4.10 15.62
N SER A 316 22.02 3.37 16.42
CA SER A 316 22.41 2.00 16.13
C SER A 316 21.73 1.05 17.10
N ILE A 317 21.00 0.07 16.57
CA ILE A 317 20.32 -0.96 17.37
C ILE A 317 21.15 -2.24 17.30
N ASN A 318 21.79 -2.59 18.42
CA ASN A 318 22.55 -3.83 18.55
C ASN A 318 21.68 -4.88 19.24
N VAL A 319 21.32 -5.95 18.53
CA VAL A 319 20.51 -7.04 19.07
C VAL A 319 21.43 -8.16 19.56
N ILE A 320 21.63 -8.24 20.88
CA ILE A 320 22.65 -9.09 21.50
C ILE A 320 22.15 -10.53 21.77
N ARG A 321 20.83 -10.74 21.94
CA ARG A 321 20.21 -12.08 22.08
C ARG A 321 18.82 -12.13 21.43
N LEU A 322 18.62 -13.09 20.54
CA LEU A 322 17.32 -13.46 19.97
C LEU A 322 16.81 -14.76 20.61
N ASP A 323 16.75 -14.80 21.94
CA ASP A 323 16.30 -16.00 22.64
C ASP A 323 14.83 -16.33 22.28
N ASN A 324 14.51 -17.59 22.05
CA ASN A 324 13.15 -18.10 21.80
C ASN A 324 12.46 -17.66 20.49
N ILE A 325 13.19 -17.13 19.51
CA ILE A 325 12.66 -16.94 18.15
C ILE A 325 12.78 -18.27 17.39
N LYS A 326 11.65 -18.78 16.87
CA LYS A 326 11.71 -19.94 15.98
C LYS A 326 12.55 -19.56 14.75
N PRO A 327 13.65 -20.27 14.44
CA PRO A 327 14.35 -20.04 13.18
C PRO A 327 13.34 -20.22 12.05
N MET A 328 13.39 -19.33 11.04
CA MET A 328 12.70 -19.58 9.78
C MET A 328 13.15 -20.97 9.31
N SER A 329 12.26 -21.96 9.38
CA SER A 329 12.53 -23.25 8.77
C SER A 329 12.78 -22.96 7.30
N ASP A 330 13.97 -23.27 6.80
CA ASP A 330 14.19 -23.34 5.35
C ASP A 330 13.18 -24.37 4.83
N HIS A 331 12.08 -23.89 4.26
CA HIS A 331 11.27 -24.72 3.39
C HIS A 331 12.16 -25.01 2.19
N LYS A 332 12.94 -26.09 2.31
CA LYS A 332 13.42 -26.81 1.14
C LYS A 332 12.16 -27.08 0.33
N CYS A 333 12.08 -26.51 -0.87
CA CYS A 333 11.15 -26.99 -1.87
C CYS A 333 11.37 -28.49 -1.95
N LYS A 334 10.44 -29.28 -1.41
CA LYS A 334 10.35 -30.68 -1.77
C LYS A 334 9.91 -30.65 -3.23
N ASN A 335 10.85 -30.91 -4.13
CA ASN A 335 10.49 -31.41 -5.45
C ASN A 335 9.81 -32.76 -5.21
N THR A 336 8.49 -32.75 -5.16
CA THR A 336 7.71 -33.94 -5.49
C THR A 336 7.85 -34.14 -6.98
N VAL A 337 8.53 -35.24 -7.34
CA VAL A 337 8.57 -35.81 -8.69
C VAL A 337 7.16 -36.14 -9.15
#